data_AF-A0A1T4ZBD1-F1
#
_entry.id   AF-A0A1T4ZBD1-F1
#
_cell.length_a   1.000
_cell.length_b   1.000
_cell.length_c   1.000
_cell.angle_alpha   90.00
_cell.angle_beta   90.00
_cell.angle_gamma   90.00
#
_symmetry.space_group_name_H-M   'P 1'
#
loop_
_entity.id
_entity.type
_entity.pdbx_description
1 polymer ?
#
loop_
_entity_poly.entity_id
_entity_poly.type
_entity_poly.pdbx_seq_one_letter_code
_entity_poly.pdbx_strand_id
1 'polypeptide(L)'
;MAILELISVAGLGVLVTLLIVNLGNSREQQRQLDSAFYRLVAAQGGKVSLIQLSALAGVSPEFAQKYLDHQVQVFLAFPEIDDEGNTFYQFPKLRLPPRLEREW
;
A
#
# COMPACT_ATOMS: atom_id res chain seq x y z
N MET A 1 -15.59 -16.78 44.69
CA MET A 1 -14.98 -15.72 43.86
C MET A 1 -13.82 -16.30 43.04
N ALA A 2 -14.11 -17.10 42.01
CA ALA A 2 -13.06 -17.76 41.20
C ALA A 2 -13.44 -17.92 39.72
N ILE A 3 -14.73 -17.85 39.38
CA ILE A 3 -15.22 -18.02 38.01
C ILE A 3 -15.10 -16.73 37.19
N LEU A 4 -15.19 -15.56 37.83
CA LEU A 4 -15.10 -14.25 37.16
C LEU A 4 -13.68 -13.93 36.63
N GLU A 5 -12.63 -14.42 37.29
CA GLU A 5 -11.24 -14.18 36.83
C GLU A 5 -10.89 -14.98 35.58
N LEU A 6 -11.45 -16.19 35.44
CA LEU A 6 -11.09 -17.11 34.36
C LEU A 6 -11.67 -16.66 32.99
N ILE A 7 -12.84 -16.02 33.01
CA ILE A 7 -13.47 -15.42 31.81
C ILE A 7 -12.65 -14.21 31.32
N SER A 8 -12.04 -13.47 32.25
CA SER A 8 -11.22 -12.29 31.91
C SER A 8 -9.92 -12.66 31.19
N VAL A 9 -9.21 -13.70 31.67
CA VAL A 9 -7.96 -14.15 31.04
C VAL A 9 -8.21 -14.78 29.67
N ALA A 10 -9.29 -15.57 29.52
CA ALA A 10 -9.67 -16.14 28.23
C ALA A 10 -10.08 -15.06 27.21
N GLY A 11 -10.86 -14.06 27.64
CA GLY A 11 -11.25 -12.92 26.80
C GLY A 11 -10.06 -12.05 26.39
N LEU A 12 -9.12 -11.80 27.30
CA LEU A 12 -7.89 -11.07 27.01
C LEU A 12 -7.00 -11.81 26.02
N GLY A 13 -6.86 -13.14 26.14
CA GLY A 13 -6.09 -13.94 25.19
C GLY A 13 -6.62 -13.86 23.75
N VAL A 14 -7.96 -13.91 23.59
CA VAL A 14 -8.61 -13.78 22.27
C VAL A 14 -8.42 -12.37 21.70
N LEU A 15 -8.60 -11.33 22.51
CA LEU A 15 -8.42 -9.93 22.06
C LEU A 15 -6.97 -9.63 21.67
N VAL A 16 -6.00 -10.13 22.44
CA VAL A 16 -4.56 -9.99 22.12
C VAL A 16 -4.25 -10.72 20.82
N THR A 17 -4.79 -11.91 20.60
CA THR A 17 -4.58 -12.68 19.37
C THR A 17 -5.17 -11.95 18.14
N LEU A 18 -6.39 -11.43 18.24
CA LEU A 18 -7.02 -10.66 17.16
C LEU A 18 -6.27 -9.36 16.83
N LEU A 19 -5.76 -8.66 17.85
CA LEU A 19 -4.95 -7.45 17.66
C LEU A 19 -3.64 -7.75 16.91
N ILE A 20 -2.96 -8.84 17.23
CA ILE A 20 -1.70 -9.23 16.57
C ILE A 20 -1.93 -9.59 15.10
N VAL A 21 -2.99 -10.34 14.79
CA VAL A 21 -3.34 -10.71 13.40
C VAL A 21 -3.66 -9.46 12.56
N ASN A 22 -4.37 -8.49 13.14
CA ASN A 22 -4.69 -7.23 12.46
C ASN A 22 -3.43 -6.42 12.11
N LEU A 23 -2.44 -6.36 13.02
CA LEU A 23 -1.16 -5.68 12.75
C LEU A 23 -0.31 -6.37 11.67
N GLY A 24 -0.37 -7.71 11.59
CA GLY A 24 0.36 -8.48 10.58
C GLY A 24 -0.13 -8.19 9.16
N ASN A 25 -1.45 -8.14 8.98
CA ASN A 25 -2.08 -7.91 7.68
C ASN A 25 -1.70 -6.54 7.07
N SER A 26 -1.62 -5.50 7.90
CA SER A 26 -1.23 -4.16 7.43
C SER A 26 0.20 -4.10 6.88
N ARG A 27 1.13 -4.89 7.43
CA ARG A 27 2.51 -4.94 6.94
C ARG A 27 2.61 -5.65 5.59
N GLU A 28 1.83 -6.71 5.40
CA GLU A 28 1.78 -7.43 4.14
C GLU A 28 1.18 -6.55 3.03
N GLN A 29 0.06 -5.90 3.31
CA GLN A 29 -0.56 -4.94 2.39
C GLN A 29 0.41 -3.81 2.00
N GLN A 30 1.18 -3.28 2.96
CA GLN A 30 2.21 -2.28 2.63
C GLN A 30 3.28 -2.82 1.68
N ARG A 31 3.80 -4.03 1.92
CA ARG A 31 4.81 -4.63 1.02
C ARG A 31 4.28 -4.85 -0.39
N GLN A 32 3.03 -5.29 -0.50
CA GLN A 32 2.36 -5.46 -1.79
C GLN A 32 2.22 -4.12 -2.52
N LEU A 33 1.82 -3.07 -1.80
CA LEU A 33 1.73 -1.70 -2.32
C LEU A 33 3.09 -1.13 -2.73
N ASP A 34 4.15 -1.32 -1.94
CA ASP A 34 5.51 -0.88 -2.28
C ASP A 34 5.97 -1.51 -3.61
N SER A 35 5.86 -2.84 -3.71
CA SER A 35 6.23 -3.59 -4.91
C SER A 35 5.42 -3.16 -6.13
N ALA A 36 4.10 -3.03 -5.98
CA ALA A 36 3.21 -2.59 -7.07
C ALA A 36 3.54 -1.15 -7.52
N PHE A 37 3.75 -0.25 -6.57
CA PHE A 37 4.07 1.16 -6.84
C PHE A 37 5.35 1.29 -7.68
N TYR A 38 6.45 0.67 -7.25
CA TYR A 38 7.71 0.77 -8.00
C TYR A 38 7.63 0.16 -9.39
N ARG A 39 6.88 -0.96 -9.54
CA ARG A 39 6.61 -1.55 -10.86
C ARG A 39 5.84 -0.60 -11.78
N LEU A 40 4.81 0.09 -11.27
CA LEU A 40 4.02 1.04 -12.06
C LEU A 40 4.85 2.26 -12.45
N VAL A 41 5.62 2.83 -11.51
CA VAL A 41 6.52 3.95 -11.79
C VAL A 41 7.54 3.59 -12.87
N ALA A 42 8.13 2.40 -12.81
CA ALA A 42 9.09 1.93 -13.80
C ALA A 42 8.43 1.67 -15.18
N ALA A 43 7.29 0.97 -15.20
CA ALA A 43 6.64 0.55 -16.44
C ALA A 43 5.93 1.69 -17.19
N GLN A 44 5.38 2.67 -16.48
CA GLN A 44 4.56 3.74 -17.04
C GLN A 44 5.23 5.11 -16.99
N GLY A 45 6.56 5.15 -16.89
CA GLY A 45 7.32 6.41 -16.91
C GLY A 45 6.93 7.38 -15.79
N GLY A 46 6.57 6.85 -14.62
CA GLY A 46 6.16 7.61 -13.45
C GLY A 46 4.66 7.87 -13.32
N LYS A 47 3.81 7.44 -14.27
CA LYS A 47 2.35 7.59 -14.13
C LYS A 47 1.75 6.46 -13.32
N VAL A 48 0.99 6.80 -12.28
CA VAL A 48 0.32 5.82 -11.41
C VAL A 48 -1.11 6.29 -11.12
N SER A 49 -2.11 5.45 -11.40
CA SER A 49 -3.48 5.67 -10.93
C SER A 49 -3.83 4.80 -9.73
N LEU A 50 -4.84 5.22 -8.97
CA LEU A 50 -5.34 4.47 -7.82
C LEU A 50 -5.83 3.06 -8.22
N ILE A 51 -6.55 2.95 -9.33
CA ILE A 51 -7.10 1.68 -9.83
C ILE A 51 -5.96 0.73 -10.22
N GLN A 52 -4.93 1.22 -10.89
CA GLN A 52 -3.78 0.39 -11.25
C GLN A 52 -3.03 -0.10 -10.01
N LEU A 53 -2.84 0.79 -9.03
CA LEU A 53 -2.15 0.45 -7.79
C LEU A 53 -2.93 -0.60 -6.97
N SER A 54 -4.24 -0.41 -6.80
CA SER A 54 -5.08 -1.36 -6.05
C SER A 54 -5.15 -2.72 -6.75
N ALA A 55 -5.34 -2.72 -8.07
CA ALA A 55 -5.40 -3.95 -8.86
C ALA A 55 -4.08 -4.72 -8.85
N LEU A 56 -2.94 -4.03 -9.00
CA LEU A 56 -1.63 -4.68 -9.03
C LEU A 56 -1.17 -5.16 -7.65
N ALA A 57 -1.46 -4.41 -6.60
CA ALA A 57 -1.14 -4.80 -5.22
C ALA A 57 -2.11 -5.85 -4.66
N GLY A 58 -3.31 -5.98 -5.21
CA GLY A 58 -4.34 -6.89 -4.70
C GLY A 58 -4.94 -6.43 -3.36
N VAL A 59 -4.95 -5.11 -3.11
CA VAL A 59 -5.47 -4.52 -1.86
C VAL A 59 -6.72 -3.68 -2.12
N SER A 60 -7.49 -3.38 -1.07
CA SER A 60 -8.69 -2.57 -1.23
C SER A 60 -8.35 -1.12 -1.63
N PRO A 61 -9.27 -0.43 -2.33
CA PRO A 61 -9.05 0.95 -2.77
C PRO A 61 -8.71 1.92 -1.63
N GLU A 62 -9.27 1.72 -0.43
CA GLU A 62 -9.05 2.60 0.72
C GLU A 62 -7.60 2.52 1.23
N PHE A 63 -7.03 1.31 1.27
CA PHE A 63 -5.63 1.10 1.61
C PHE A 63 -4.70 1.66 0.55
N ALA A 64 -5.01 1.40 -0.73
CA ALA A 64 -4.23 1.93 -1.85
C ALA A 64 -4.27 3.47 -1.90
N GLN A 65 -5.43 4.09 -1.62
CA GLN A 65 -5.59 5.54 -1.61
C GLN A 65 -4.75 6.17 -0.52
N LYS A 66 -4.86 5.68 0.72
CA LYS A 66 -4.06 6.20 1.83
C LYS A 66 -2.55 6.11 1.56
N TYR A 67 -2.11 5.00 0.95
CA TYR A 67 -0.73 4.82 0.55
C TYR A 67 -0.34 5.80 -0.57
N LEU A 68 -1.15 5.90 -1.62
CA LEU A 68 -0.89 6.76 -2.77
C LEU A 68 -0.83 8.23 -2.37
N ASP A 69 -1.76 8.70 -1.54
CA ASP A 69 -1.78 10.07 -1.01
C ASP A 69 -0.49 10.38 -0.23
N HIS A 70 -0.01 9.41 0.57
CA HIS A 70 1.27 9.55 1.26
C HIS A 70 2.44 9.63 0.28
N GLN A 71 2.50 8.78 -0.75
CA GLN A 71 3.57 8.83 -1.75
C GLN A 71 3.53 10.14 -2.55
N VAL A 72 2.34 10.66 -2.88
CA VAL A 72 2.16 11.94 -3.56
C VAL A 72 2.78 13.07 -2.72
N GLN A 73 2.56 13.07 -1.41
CA GLN A 73 3.17 14.06 -0.51
C GLN A 73 4.69 13.90 -0.40
N VAL A 74 5.19 12.67 -0.28
CA VAL A 74 6.62 12.37 -0.12
C VAL A 74 7.42 12.71 -1.37
N PHE A 75 6.90 12.35 -2.55
CA PHE A 75 7.58 12.54 -3.83
C PHE A 75 7.15 13.79 -4.59
N LEU A 76 6.27 14.61 -3.98
CA LEU A 76 5.73 15.83 -4.58
C LEU A 76 5.14 15.56 -5.98
N ALA A 77 4.39 14.47 -6.11
CA ALA A 77 3.77 14.08 -7.37
C ALA A 77 2.64 15.04 -7.73
N PHE A 78 2.44 15.25 -9.03
CA PHE A 78 1.41 16.15 -9.53
C PHE A 78 0.22 15.34 -10.06
N PRO A 79 -1.03 15.70 -9.72
CA PRO A 79 -2.18 15.09 -10.33
C PRO A 79 -2.29 15.54 -11.80
N GLU A 80 -2.54 14.58 -12.69
CA GLU A 80 -2.89 14.77 -14.09
C GLU A 80 -4.26 14.15 -14.33
N ILE A 81 -5.07 14.81 -15.16
CA ILE A 81 -6.34 14.26 -15.65
C ILE A 81 -6.17 13.97 -17.13
N ASP A 82 -6.51 12.75 -17.54
CA ASP A 82 -6.46 12.35 -18.95
C ASP A 82 -7.70 12.83 -19.73
N ASP A 83 -7.71 12.56 -21.03
CA ASP A 83 -8.81 12.95 -21.93
C ASP A 83 -10.14 12.23 -21.62
N GLU A 84 -10.09 11.16 -20.84
CA GLU A 84 -11.26 10.37 -20.40
C GLU A 84 -11.78 10.82 -19.03
N GLY A 85 -11.10 11.77 -18.37
CA GLY A 85 -11.45 12.27 -17.04
C GLY A 85 -10.89 11.43 -15.88
N ASN A 86 -10.01 10.47 -16.15
CA ASN A 86 -9.35 9.66 -15.13
C ASN A 86 -8.22 10.43 -14.47
N THR A 87 -8.08 10.27 -13.15
CA THR A 87 -6.98 10.88 -12.39
C THR A 87 -5.76 9.95 -12.32
N PHE A 88 -4.61 10.49 -12.72
CA PHE A 88 -3.30 9.89 -12.54
C PHE A 88 -2.43 10.79 -11.69
N TYR A 89 -1.43 10.22 -11.03
CA TYR A 89 -0.37 10.97 -10.38
C TYR A 89 0.92 10.76 -11.16
N GLN A 90 1.55 11.87 -11.54
CA GLN A 90 2.84 11.88 -12.21
C GLN A 90 3.94 11.98 -11.16
N PHE A 91 4.64 10.87 -10.95
CA PHE A 91 5.83 10.77 -10.12
C PHE A 91 7.09 11.09 -10.93
N PRO A 92 8.18 11.52 -10.27
CA PRO A 92 9.50 11.58 -10.90
C PRO A 92 9.89 10.22 -11.49
N LYS A 93 10.49 10.23 -12.68
CA LYS A 93 10.95 8.99 -13.32
C LYS A 93 12.04 8.34 -12.49
N LEU A 94 11.88 7.05 -12.22
CA LEU A 94 12.92 6.24 -11.62
C LEU A 94 14.11 6.15 -12.59
N ARG A 95 15.22 6.82 -12.26
CA ARG A 95 16.47 6.70 -13.00
C ARG A 95 17.38 5.75 -12.24
N LEU A 96 17.33 4.47 -12.60
CA LEU A 96 18.23 3.49 -12.03
C LEU A 96 19.60 3.54 -12.75
N PRO A 97 20.70 3.24 -12.06
CA PRO A 97 21.97 2.98 -12.72
C PRO A 97 21.83 1.78 -13.69
N PRO A 98 22.52 1.76 -14.84
CA PRO A 98 22.38 0.71 -15.86
C PRO A 98 22.65 -0.73 -15.38
N ARG A 99 23.33 -0.90 -14.25
CA ARG A 99 23.56 -2.23 -13.66
C ARG A 99 22.30 -2.80 -13.01
N LEU A 100 21.47 -1.95 -12.41
CA LEU A 100 20.26 -2.35 -11.69
C LEU A 100 19.06 -2.55 -12.63
N GLU A 101 19.03 -1.91 -13.81
CA GLU A 101 17.94 -2.13 -14.77
C GLU A 101 17.83 -3.57 -15.31
N ARG A 102 18.91 -4.37 -15.24
CA ARG A 102 18.92 -5.77 -15.72
C ARG A 102 18.36 -6.78 -14.72
N GLU A 103 18.16 -6.40 -13.46
CA GLU A 103 17.78 -7.32 -12.38
C GLU A 103 16.28 -7.22 -12.00
N TRP A 104 15.52 -6.32 -12.65
CA TRP A 104 14.15 -5.94 -12.26
C TRP A 104 13.12 -6.31 -13.33
#